data_AF-A0A1S2VAW1-F1
#
_entry.id   AF-A0A1S2VAW1-F1
#
_cell.length_a   1.000
_cell.length_b   1.000
_cell.length_c   1.000
_cell.angle_alpha   90.00
_cell.angle_beta   90.00
_cell.angle_gamma   90.00
#
_symmetry.space_group_name_H-M   'P 1'
#
loop_
_entity.id
_entity.type
_entity.pdbx_description
1 polymer ?
#
loop_
_entity_poly.entity_id
_entity_poly.type
_entity_poly.pdbx_seq_one_letter_code
_entity_poly.pdbx_strand_id
1 'polypeptide(L)'
;MLNNPNAADNLKPFPPGTSGNPKGRPKGPISQLLKEFGESSEIVFSVSITRGGKKASSEATISAGDDRTINELIAAKLLQMAMDGDIKAIREVLNRTEGRPHQSVTLSRGTEDGADLNGVTAENFDLFEVWLKQNQKEGGEE
;
A
#
# COMPACT_ATOMS: atom_id res chain seq x y z
N MET A 1 -31.09 8.81 13.94
CA MET A 1 -30.60 10.13 13.45
C MET A 1 -30.95 10.25 11.98
N LEU A 2 -31.50 11.39 11.54
CA LEU A 2 -31.99 11.60 10.17
C LEU A 2 -30.80 11.75 9.20
N ASN A 3 -30.60 10.78 8.29
CA ASN A 3 -29.69 10.94 7.15
C ASN A 3 -30.34 11.89 6.13
N ASN A 4 -29.62 12.91 5.69
CA ASN A 4 -30.06 13.77 4.60
C ASN A 4 -29.94 12.99 3.27
N PRO A 5 -31.06 12.65 2.60
CA PRO A 5 -31.04 11.84 1.37
C PRO A 5 -30.30 12.52 0.21
N ASN A 6 -30.09 13.84 0.28
CA ASN A 6 -29.50 14.63 -0.81
C ASN A 6 -27.98 14.87 -0.62
N ALA A 7 -27.30 14.14 0.27
CA ALA A 7 -25.87 14.34 0.54
C ALA A 7 -24.97 14.00 -0.66
N ALA A 8 -25.43 13.09 -1.54
CA ALA A 8 -24.69 12.68 -2.74
C ALA A 8 -24.90 13.62 -3.94
N ASP A 9 -26.04 14.30 -4.01
CA ASP A 9 -26.48 15.04 -5.19
C ASP A 9 -25.68 16.33 -5.46
N ASN A 10 -24.92 16.82 -4.47
CA ASN A 10 -24.07 18.00 -4.58
C ASN A 10 -22.58 17.69 -4.85
N LEU A 11 -22.19 16.41 -4.98
CA LEU A 11 -20.81 16.03 -5.27
C LEU A 11 -20.55 16.12 -6.78
N LYS A 12 -19.79 17.12 -7.22
CA LYS A 12 -19.34 17.21 -8.62
C LYS A 12 -18.27 16.14 -8.88
N PRO A 13 -18.49 15.20 -9.83
CA PRO A 13 -17.46 14.23 -10.22
C PRO A 13 -16.20 14.96 -10.72
N PHE A 14 -15.02 14.44 -10.39
CA PHE A 14 -13.77 14.96 -10.97
C PHE A 14 -13.79 14.72 -12.49
N PRO A 15 -13.36 15.69 -13.31
CA PRO A 15 -13.28 15.47 -14.75
C PRO A 15 -12.35 14.28 -15.04
N PRO A 16 -12.73 13.36 -15.94
CA PRO A 16 -11.88 12.24 -16.32
C PRO A 16 -10.47 12.72 -16.71
N GLY A 17 -9.43 12.07 -16.16
CA GLY A 17 -8.03 12.49 -16.34
C GLY A 17 -7.54 13.59 -15.40
N THR A 18 -8.40 14.12 -14.53
CA THR A 18 -8.02 15.11 -13.52
C THR A 18 -8.01 14.43 -12.15
N SER A 19 -6.83 13.94 -11.74
CA SER A 19 -6.67 13.39 -10.39
C SER A 19 -7.03 14.49 -9.39
N GLY A 20 -7.85 14.18 -8.37
CA GLY A 20 -8.47 15.12 -7.42
C GLY A 20 -7.53 15.92 -6.51
N ASN A 21 -6.29 16.16 -6.94
CA ASN A 21 -5.35 17.09 -6.35
C ASN A 21 -4.70 17.98 -7.43
N PRO A 22 -5.40 19.03 -7.91
CA PRO A 22 -4.92 19.92 -8.97
C PRO A 22 -3.61 20.65 -8.62
N LYS A 23 -3.33 20.81 -7.31
CA LYS A 23 -2.11 21.46 -6.80
C LYS A 23 -0.96 20.48 -6.56
N GLY A 24 -1.18 19.19 -6.80
CA GLY A 24 -0.19 18.14 -6.54
C GLY A 24 0.16 18.02 -5.04
N ARG A 25 1.16 17.20 -4.72
CA ARG A 25 1.64 17.06 -3.34
C ARG A 25 2.20 18.42 -2.88
N PRO A 26 1.73 18.99 -1.76
CA PRO A 26 2.27 20.25 -1.26
C PRO A 26 3.78 20.10 -1.02
N LYS A 27 4.56 21.05 -1.53
CA LYS A 27 6.02 21.07 -1.38
C LYS A 27 6.37 21.60 0.00
N GLY A 28 6.64 20.70 0.95
CA GLY A 28 7.17 21.05 2.27
C GLY A 28 8.70 21.15 2.31
N PRO A 29 9.28 21.70 3.39
CA PRO A 29 10.73 21.90 3.52
C PRO A 29 11.53 20.59 3.36
N ILE A 30 11.04 19.49 3.93
CA ILE A 30 11.68 18.18 3.83
C ILE A 30 11.65 17.64 2.38
N SER A 31 10.53 17.83 1.68
CA SER A 31 10.39 17.38 0.29
C SER A 31 11.34 18.12 -0.65
N GLN A 32 11.63 19.39 -0.38
CA GLN A 32 12.61 20.18 -1.15
C GLN A 32 14.03 19.67 -0.88
N LEU A 33 14.38 19.48 0.39
CA LEU A 33 15.70 18.98 0.79
C LEU A 33 16.01 17.60 0.19
N LEU A 34 15.04 16.67 0.25
CA LEU A 34 15.21 15.33 -0.33
C LEU A 34 15.38 15.38 -1.86
N LYS A 35 14.73 16.34 -2.51
CA LYS A 35 14.88 16.52 -3.96
C LYS A 35 16.28 17.02 -4.30
N GLU A 36 16.75 18.04 -3.58
CA GLU A 36 18.09 18.60 -3.73
C GLU A 36 19.18 17.55 -3.49
N PHE A 37 19.02 16.75 -2.43
CA PHE A 37 19.91 15.62 -2.15
C PHE A 37 19.91 14.59 -3.28
N GLY A 38 18.74 14.23 -3.80
CA GLY A 38 18.63 13.27 -4.90
C GLY A 38 19.25 13.76 -6.20
N GLU A 39 19.24 15.07 -6.47
CA GLU A 39 19.84 15.71 -7.65
C GLU A 39 21.35 15.96 -7.51
N SER A 40 21.89 15.89 -6.28
CA SER A 40 23.31 16.06 -6.01
C SER A 40 24.14 14.85 -6.45
N SER A 41 25.40 15.07 -6.82
CA SER A 41 26.38 14.02 -7.15
C SER A 41 27.13 13.49 -5.93
N GLU A 42 27.25 14.30 -4.88
CA GLU A 42 27.92 13.95 -3.63
C GLU A 42 27.18 14.52 -2.42
N ILE A 43 27.03 13.73 -1.36
CA ILE A 43 26.53 14.18 -0.06
C ILE A 43 27.49 13.72 1.03
N VAL A 44 27.96 14.69 1.82
CA VAL A 44 28.72 14.46 3.05
C VAL A 44 27.80 14.80 4.22
N PHE A 45 27.58 13.85 5.11
CA PHE A 45 26.79 14.09 6.31
C PHE A 45 27.51 13.57 7.55
N SER A 46 27.53 14.41 8.58
CA SER A 46 28.01 14.07 9.91
C SER A 46 26.82 13.95 10.85
N VAL A 47 26.64 12.77 11.43
CA VAL A 47 25.60 12.51 12.42
C VAL A 47 26.25 12.36 13.78
N SER A 48 26.03 13.35 14.65
CA SER A 48 26.40 13.26 16.06
C SER A 48 25.17 12.86 16.90
N ILE A 49 25.17 11.63 17.40
CA ILE A 49 24.16 11.16 18.34
C ILE A 49 24.66 11.45 19.75
N THR A 50 23.90 12.25 20.49
CA THR A 50 24.13 12.47 21.93
C THR A 50 23.05 11.73 22.70
N ARG A 51 23.43 10.63 23.36
CA ARG A 51 22.51 9.84 24.20
C ARG A 51 23.11 9.69 25.60
N GLY A 52 22.49 10.31 26.60
CA GLY A 52 22.90 10.19 28.00
C GLY A 52 24.34 10.65 28.31
N GLY A 53 24.84 11.68 27.62
CA GLY A 53 26.20 12.21 27.82
C GLY A 53 27.30 11.50 27.03
N LYS A 54 27.02 10.37 26.36
CA LYS A 54 27.93 9.77 25.38
C LYS A 54 27.67 10.37 24.01
N LYS A 55 28.72 10.93 23.40
CA LYS A 55 28.73 11.43 22.02
C LYS A 55 29.26 10.33 21.11
N ALA A 56 28.45 9.91 20.15
CA ALA A 56 28.90 9.08 19.03
C ALA A 56 28.73 9.89 17.75
N SER A 57 29.83 10.15 17.06
CA SER A 57 29.84 10.81 15.75
C SER A 57 30.10 9.75 14.67
N SER A 58 29.25 9.72 13.64
CA SER A 58 29.47 8.93 12.43
C SER A 58 29.45 9.89 11.24
N GLU A 59 30.50 9.84 10.43
CA GLU A 59 30.58 10.53 9.15
C GLU A 59 30.40 9.50 8.04
N ALA A 60 29.63 9.84 7.03
CA ALA A 60 29.46 9.02 5.85
C ALA A 60 29.36 9.91 4.60
N THR A 61 30.03 9.45 3.55
CA THR A 61 30.04 10.09 2.23
C THR A 61 29.34 9.17 1.25
N ILE A 62 28.39 9.71 0.50
CA ILE A 62 27.72 9.03 -0.61
C ILE A 62 28.06 9.81 -1.87
N SER A 63 28.75 9.16 -2.81
CA SER A 63 29.06 9.72 -4.12
C SER A 63 28.46 8.86 -5.24
N ALA A 64 27.80 9.51 -6.20
CA ALA A 64 27.24 8.89 -7.39
C ALA A 64 28.22 8.86 -8.57
N GLY A 65 29.34 9.61 -8.47
CA GLY A 65 30.30 9.85 -9.55
C GLY A 65 30.01 11.15 -10.30
N ASP A 66 30.98 11.62 -11.09
CA ASP A 66 30.98 12.99 -11.64
C ASP A 66 29.77 13.32 -12.54
N ASP A 67 29.22 12.33 -13.24
CA ASP A 67 28.14 12.52 -14.22
C ASP A 67 26.79 11.94 -13.77
N ARG A 68 26.66 11.50 -12.52
CA ARG A 68 25.44 10.84 -12.03
C ARG A 68 24.87 11.53 -10.82
N THR A 69 23.54 11.46 -10.71
CA THR A 69 22.82 11.93 -9.52
C THR A 69 22.61 10.79 -8.53
N ILE A 70 22.43 11.12 -7.26
CA ILE A 70 22.14 10.12 -6.22
C ILE A 70 20.82 9.39 -6.51
N ASN A 71 19.84 10.02 -7.15
CA ASN A 71 18.63 9.35 -7.61
C ASN A 71 18.90 8.20 -8.58
N GLU A 72 19.86 8.37 -9.49
CA GLU A 72 20.26 7.31 -10.43
C GLU A 72 20.95 6.16 -9.70
N LEU A 73 21.78 6.48 -8.69
CA LEU A 73 22.40 5.47 -7.84
C LEU A 73 21.35 4.69 -7.03
N ILE A 74 20.36 5.37 -6.46
CA ILE A 74 19.25 4.75 -5.75
C ILE A 74 18.44 3.85 -6.69
N ALA A 75 18.15 4.31 -7.91
CA ALA A 75 17.44 3.52 -8.91
C ALA A 75 18.23 2.25 -9.28
N ALA A 76 19.54 2.37 -9.52
CA ALA A 76 20.42 1.24 -9.80
C ALA A 76 20.46 0.24 -8.63
N LYS A 77 20.56 0.72 -7.38
CA LYS A 77 20.54 -0.14 -6.19
C LYS A 77 19.19 -0.82 -5.99
N LEU A 78 18.09 -0.11 -6.21
CA LEU A 78 16.75 -0.69 -6.14
C LEU A 78 16.56 -1.79 -7.18
N LEU A 79 17.07 -1.58 -8.41
CA LEU A 79 17.04 -2.59 -9.47
C LEU A 79 17.89 -3.80 -9.10
N GLN A 80 19.10 -3.59 -8.57
CA GLN A 80 19.95 -4.68 -8.10
C GLN A 80 19.23 -5.52 -7.03
N MET A 81 18.65 -4.89 -6.01
CA MET A 81 17.89 -5.61 -4.97
C MET A 81 16.71 -6.39 -5.56
N ALA A 82 16.04 -5.84 -6.58
CA ALA A 82 14.97 -6.55 -7.27
C ALA A 82 15.50 -7.77 -8.04
N MET A 83 16.65 -7.66 -8.70
CA MET A 83 17.31 -8.77 -9.40
C MET A 83 17.76 -9.87 -8.43
N ASP A 84 18.16 -9.49 -7.22
CA ASP A 84 18.55 -10.42 -6.15
C ASP A 84 17.33 -11.10 -5.48
N GLY A 85 16.10 -10.77 -5.90
CA GLY A 85 14.87 -11.41 -5.45
C GLY A 85 14.17 -10.72 -4.28
N ASP A 86 14.53 -9.48 -3.91
CA ASP A 86 13.77 -8.72 -2.91
C ASP A 86 12.39 -8.36 -3.47
N ILE A 87 11.35 -9.06 -2.98
CA ILE A 87 9.96 -8.90 -3.39
C ILE A 87 9.47 -7.46 -3.20
N LYS A 88 9.95 -6.73 -2.20
CA LYS A 88 9.58 -5.33 -1.98
C LYS A 88 10.19 -4.44 -3.05
N ALA A 89 11.45 -4.67 -3.40
CA ALA A 89 12.12 -3.94 -4.47
C ALA A 89 11.49 -4.22 -5.84
N ILE A 90 11.21 -5.50 -6.16
CA ILE A 90 10.50 -5.91 -7.38
C ILE A 90 9.15 -5.18 -7.47
N ARG A 91 8.37 -5.18 -6.39
CA ARG A 91 7.08 -4.50 -6.34
C ARG A 91 7.24 -2.99 -6.58
N GLU A 92 8.22 -2.35 -5.96
CA GLU A 92 8.43 -0.91 -6.17
C GLU A 92 8.82 -0.61 -7.61
N VAL A 93 9.73 -1.39 -8.22
CA VAL A 93 10.10 -1.24 -9.63
C VAL A 93 8.87 -1.36 -10.53
N LEU A 94 8.09 -2.45 -10.38
CA LEU A 94 6.89 -2.67 -11.19
C LEU A 94 5.84 -1.57 -10.98
N ASN A 95 5.64 -1.10 -9.75
CA ASN A 95 4.72 0.01 -9.48
C ASN A 95 5.16 1.33 -10.15
N ARG A 96 6.46 1.51 -10.40
CA ARG A 96 7.00 2.70 -11.07
C ARG A 96 6.99 2.56 -12.60
N THR A 97 7.15 1.37 -13.15
CA THR A 97 7.18 1.13 -14.61
C THR A 97 5.81 0.81 -15.18
N GLU A 98 5.05 -0.09 -14.53
CA GLU A 98 3.75 -0.59 -14.99
C GLU A 98 2.56 0.11 -14.32
N GLY A 99 2.81 0.88 -13.27
CA GLY A 99 1.77 1.49 -12.44
C GLY A 99 1.18 0.51 -11.41
N ARG A 100 0.22 0.98 -10.61
CA ARG A 100 -0.46 0.14 -9.61
C ARG A 100 -1.77 -0.38 -10.16
N PRO A 101 -2.10 -1.67 -9.97
CA PRO A 101 -3.44 -2.18 -10.24
C PRO A 101 -4.49 -1.36 -9.49
N HIS A 102 -5.65 -1.14 -10.12
CA HIS A 102 -6.77 -0.46 -9.46
C HIS A 102 -7.19 -1.22 -8.21
N GLN A 103 -6.98 -0.62 -7.04
CA GLN A 103 -7.42 -1.19 -5.78
C GLN A 103 -8.94 -1.03 -5.68
N SER A 104 -9.69 -2.13 -5.83
CA SER A 104 -11.12 -2.15 -5.52
C SER A 104 -11.30 -2.00 -4.01
N VAL A 105 -11.84 -0.87 -3.57
CA VAL A 105 -12.22 -0.67 -2.17
C VAL A 105 -13.64 -1.18 -2.00
N THR A 106 -13.80 -2.33 -1.34
CA THR A 106 -15.11 -2.74 -0.81
C THR A 106 -15.40 -1.90 0.42
N LEU A 107 -16.29 -0.93 0.29
CA LEU A 107 -16.81 -0.15 1.42
C LEU A 107 -17.77 -1.04 2.21
N SER A 108 -17.24 -1.83 3.14
CA SER A 108 -18.02 -2.48 4.17
C SER A 108 -18.51 -1.39 5.13
N ARG A 109 -19.75 -0.93 4.92
CA ARG A 109 -20.43 -0.05 5.87
C ARG A 109 -20.57 -0.83 7.17
N GLY A 110 -19.75 -0.50 8.17
CA GLY A 110 -19.89 -1.02 9.52
C GLY A 110 -21.26 -0.62 10.07
N THR A 111 -22.19 -1.56 10.09
CA THR A 111 -23.44 -1.46 10.84
C THR A 111 -23.11 -1.83 12.29
N GLU A 112 -22.68 -0.86 13.09
CA GLU A 112 -22.88 -0.96 14.54
C GLU A 112 -24.34 -0.61 14.81
N ASP A 113 -25.19 -1.62 14.63
CA ASP A 113 -26.35 -1.92 15.46
C ASP A 113 -26.92 -3.27 15.00
N GLY A 114 -26.43 -4.33 15.68
CA GLY A 114 -27.07 -5.63 15.87
C GLY A 114 -27.79 -6.29 14.70
N ALA A 115 -27.06 -6.97 13.82
CA ALA A 115 -27.54 -8.22 13.22
C ALA A 115 -26.31 -9.02 12.79
N ASP A 116 -25.99 -10.06 13.56
CA ASP A 116 -25.01 -11.07 13.18
C ASP A 116 -25.32 -11.57 11.78
N LEU A 117 -24.42 -11.30 10.83
CA LEU A 117 -24.45 -11.94 9.52
C LEU A 117 -23.89 -13.36 9.63
N ASN A 118 -24.53 -14.18 10.45
CA ASN A 118 -24.59 -15.61 10.22
C ASN A 118 -25.95 -15.90 9.60
N GLY A 119 -26.08 -15.57 8.32
CA GLY A 119 -27.17 -16.05 7.47
C GLY A 119 -27.07 -17.55 7.17
N VAL A 120 -26.57 -18.35 8.12
CA VAL A 120 -26.91 -19.76 8.24
C VAL A 120 -28.18 -19.77 9.08
N THR A 121 -29.32 -19.53 8.44
CA THR A 121 -30.60 -19.79 9.09
C THR A 121 -30.67 -21.28 9.42
N ALA A 122 -31.22 -21.62 10.58
CA ALA A 122 -31.37 -22.99 11.07
C ALA A 122 -32.19 -23.90 10.14
N GLU A 123 -32.71 -23.36 9.04
CA GLU A 123 -33.43 -24.08 8.00
C GLU A 123 -32.51 -24.72 6.95
N ASN A 124 -31.21 -24.36 6.90
CA ASN A 124 -30.26 -24.89 5.91
C ASN A 124 -29.31 -25.99 6.44
N PHE A 125 -29.43 -26.40 7.71
CA PHE A 125 -28.68 -27.56 8.22
C PHE A 125 -29.31 -28.91 7.85
N ASP A 126 -30.59 -28.95 7.49
CA ASP A 126 -31.27 -30.20 7.11
C ASP A 126 -30.83 -30.72 5.74
N LEU A 127 -30.39 -29.86 4.82
CA LEU A 127 -30.01 -30.29 3.47
C LEU A 127 -28.65 -30.99 3.40
N PHE A 128 -27.72 -30.68 4.31
CA PHE A 128 -26.42 -31.36 4.37
C PHE A 128 -26.52 -32.73 5.06
N GLU A 129 -27.34 -32.83 6.12
CA GLU A 129 -27.66 -34.10 6.80
C GLU A 129 -28.48 -35.06 5.90
N VAL A 130 -29.42 -34.53 5.10
CA VAL A 130 -30.18 -35.33 4.12
C VAL A 130 -29.29 -35.84 2.98
N TRP A 131 -28.36 -35.01 2.48
CA TRP A 131 -27.41 -35.42 1.44
C TRP A 131 -26.38 -36.45 1.96
N LEU A 132 -25.88 -36.30 3.19
CA LEU A 132 -24.98 -37.27 3.83
C LEU A 132 -25.67 -38.63 4.10
N LYS A 133 -26.95 -38.63 4.48
CA LYS A 133 -27.73 -39.87 4.68
C LYS A 133 -28.08 -40.58 3.37
N GLN A 134 -28.26 -39.86 2.26
CA GLN A 134 -28.50 -40.45 0.95
C GLN A 134 -27.24 -41.10 0.37
N ASN A 135 -26.06 -40.50 0.59
CA ASN A 135 -24.79 -41.01 0.02
C ASN A 135 -24.02 -42.01 0.89
N GLN A 136 -24.54 -42.35 2.09
CA GLN A 136 -24.02 -43.48 2.88
C GLN A 136 -24.82 -44.78 2.71
N LYS A 137 -25.93 -44.77 1.95
CA LYS A 137 -26.75 -45.97 1.71
C LYS A 137 -26.42 -46.76 0.43
N GLU A 138 -25.44 -46.32 -0.35
CA GLU A 138 -25.00 -47.04 -1.57
C GLU A 138 -23.59 -47.66 -1.44
N GLY A 139 -23.06 -47.77 -0.22
CA GLY A 139 -21.69 -48.26 0.04
C GLY A 139 -21.59 -49.52 0.90
N GLY A 140 -22.66 -50.30 1.06
CA GLY A 140 -22.58 -51.53 1.84
C GLY A 140 -23.87 -52.35 1.85
N GLU A 141 -24.04 -53.21 0.85
CA GLU A 141 -24.35 -54.65 0.99
C GLU A 141 -24.29 -55.31 -0.39
N GLU A 142 -23.37 -56.27 -0.49
CA GLU A 142 -23.17 -57.35 -1.50
C GLU A 142 -22.78 -57.01 -2.95
#